data_AF-A0A150XK77-F1
#
_entry.id   AF-A0A150XK77-F1
#
_cell.length_a   1.000
_cell.length_b   1.000
_cell.length_c   1.000
_cell.angle_alpha   90.00
_cell.angle_beta   90.00
_cell.angle_gamma   90.00
#
_symmetry.space_group_name_H-M   'P 1'
#
loop_
_entity.id
_entity.type
_entity.pdbx_description
1 polymer ?
#
loop_
_entity_poly.entity_id
_entity_poly.type
_entity_poly.pdbx_seq_one_letter_code
_entity_poly.pdbx_strand_id
1 'polypeptide(L)'
;MDYQIILVLLAVGLIAGCLNTLAGGGSLLALPVMIFLGLPPNVANATNRVAIVLQNIFAVLGFKSKGVSVYPFNVWLGISAFFGSIVGAFLAVDINEELFNKILAFVIVAVVVYMAINPLKYFKKEENTSKKATLTSIFIFFFIGIYGGFIQAGVGYLMIMALTLVNGFSLVKTNSIKVFVALTYTSVALAIFIYYDIINWEFGIPLALGQAVGGWLSSRWSVKLGDNWIRYFVMVTASAFAIKLFFF
;
A
#
# COMPACT_ATOMS: atom_id res chain seq x y z
N MET A 1 -4.08 -10.16 23.85
CA MET A 1 -5.19 -9.63 23.03
C MET A 1 -6.48 -10.48 23.15
N ASP A 2 -7.66 -9.86 23.19
CA ASP A 2 -8.98 -10.54 23.16
C ASP A 2 -9.22 -11.23 21.79
N TYR A 3 -9.89 -12.38 21.78
CA TYR A 3 -10.21 -13.12 20.55
C TYR A 3 -11.07 -12.29 19.59
N GLN A 4 -11.90 -11.38 20.11
CA GLN A 4 -12.71 -10.48 19.28
C GLN A 4 -11.83 -9.56 18.43
N ILE A 5 -10.74 -9.04 19.00
CA ILE A 5 -9.79 -8.18 18.29
C ILE A 5 -9.05 -8.97 17.21
N ILE A 6 -8.66 -10.21 17.49
CA ILE A 6 -8.04 -11.12 16.49
C ILE A 6 -8.97 -11.30 15.29
N LEU A 7 -10.26 -11.59 15.54
CA LEU A 7 -11.25 -11.77 14.47
C LEU A 7 -11.45 -10.49 13.64
N VAL A 8 -11.49 -9.32 14.29
CA VAL A 8 -11.56 -8.03 13.60
C VAL A 8 -10.32 -7.82 12.72
N LEU A 9 -9.13 -8.06 13.24
CA LEU A 9 -7.87 -7.90 12.48
C LEU A 9 -7.77 -8.87 11.29
N LEU A 10 -8.23 -10.11 11.45
CA LEU A 10 -8.31 -11.08 10.34
C LEU A 10 -9.28 -10.59 9.25
N ALA A 11 -10.47 -10.14 9.62
CA ALA A 11 -11.49 -9.66 8.68
C ALA A 11 -11.04 -8.38 7.96
N VAL A 12 -10.51 -7.41 8.71
CA VAL A 12 -9.95 -6.17 8.18
C VAL A 12 -8.73 -6.46 7.31
N GLY A 13 -7.88 -7.39 7.74
CA GLY A 13 -6.75 -7.87 6.95
C GLY A 13 -7.19 -8.44 5.61
N LEU A 14 -8.20 -9.31 5.59
CA LEU A 14 -8.75 -9.87 4.35
C LEU A 14 -9.19 -8.77 3.38
N ILE A 15 -9.98 -7.81 3.85
CA ILE A 15 -10.48 -6.70 3.04
C ILE A 15 -9.32 -5.80 2.57
N ALA A 16 -8.44 -5.41 3.49
CA ALA A 16 -7.27 -4.58 3.17
C ALA A 16 -6.34 -5.26 2.15
N GLY A 17 -6.15 -6.57 2.25
CA GLY A 17 -5.36 -7.38 1.32
C GLY A 17 -5.90 -7.32 -0.10
N CYS A 18 -7.22 -7.48 -0.25
CA CYS A 18 -7.91 -7.33 -1.52
C CYS A 18 -7.76 -5.91 -2.07
N LEU A 19 -7.99 -4.89 -1.24
CA LEU A 19 -7.94 -3.48 -1.63
C LEU A 19 -6.55 -3.03 -2.06
N ASN A 20 -5.50 -3.43 -1.33
CA ASN A 20 -4.12 -3.11 -1.68
C ASN A 20 -3.70 -3.80 -2.98
N THR A 21 -4.13 -5.04 -3.20
CA THR A 21 -3.78 -5.79 -4.42
C THR A 21 -4.46 -5.19 -5.64
N LEU A 22 -5.76 -4.86 -5.58
CA LEU A 22 -6.54 -4.41 -6.73
C LEU A 22 -6.44 -2.91 -7.04
N ALA A 23 -6.33 -2.07 -6.01
CA ALA A 23 -6.31 -0.61 -6.15
C ALA A 23 -5.09 -0.02 -5.43
N GLY A 24 -5.06 -0.05 -4.10
CA GLY A 24 -3.96 0.57 -3.33
C GLY A 24 -4.40 1.27 -2.05
N GLY A 25 -5.65 1.08 -1.64
CA GLY A 25 -6.26 1.75 -0.48
C GLY A 25 -6.38 0.89 0.77
N GLY A 26 -5.91 -0.36 0.79
CA GLY A 26 -6.07 -1.25 1.95
C GLY A 26 -5.40 -0.74 3.22
N SER A 27 -4.23 -0.10 3.10
CA SER A 27 -3.58 0.54 4.25
C SER A 27 -4.37 1.75 4.80
N LEU A 28 -5.20 2.41 3.96
CA LEU A 28 -6.11 3.47 4.42
C LEU A 28 -7.30 2.92 5.22
N LEU A 29 -7.47 1.60 5.27
CA LEU A 29 -8.40 0.91 6.16
C LEU A 29 -7.67 0.34 7.39
N ALA A 30 -6.57 -0.37 7.17
CA ALA A 30 -5.85 -1.07 8.23
C ALA A 30 -5.26 -0.13 9.29
N LEU A 31 -4.64 0.97 8.88
CA LEU A 31 -4.06 1.94 9.82
C LEU A 31 -5.11 2.55 10.74
N PRO A 32 -6.24 3.09 10.23
CA PRO A 32 -7.33 3.52 11.09
C PRO A 32 -7.76 2.51 12.11
N VAL A 33 -8.06 1.28 11.68
CA VAL A 33 -8.60 0.25 12.57
C VAL A 33 -7.63 -0.03 13.71
N MET A 34 -6.34 -0.18 13.41
CA MET A 34 -5.33 -0.39 14.44
C MET A 34 -5.23 0.78 15.43
N ILE A 35 -5.33 2.01 14.93
CA ILE A 35 -5.32 3.21 15.77
C ILE A 35 -6.61 3.31 16.60
N PHE A 36 -7.75 2.94 16.04
CA PHE A 36 -9.02 2.84 16.77
C PHE A 36 -8.97 1.82 17.91
N LEU A 37 -8.23 0.73 17.70
CA LEU A 37 -8.00 -0.32 18.69
C LEU A 37 -6.89 0.02 19.71
N GLY A 38 -6.30 1.22 19.62
CA GLY A 38 -5.41 1.76 20.65
C GLY A 38 -3.93 1.80 20.28
N LEU A 39 -3.52 1.45 19.06
CA LEU A 39 -2.13 1.62 18.66
C LEU A 39 -1.80 3.09 18.36
N PRO A 40 -0.66 3.61 18.83
CA PRO A 40 -0.12 4.88 18.34
C PRO A 40 0.05 4.87 16.82
N PRO A 41 -0.16 5.98 16.09
CA PRO A 41 -0.14 5.98 14.62
C PRO A 41 1.19 5.55 14.00
N ASN A 42 2.32 5.91 14.61
CA ASN A 42 3.65 5.45 14.18
C ASN A 42 3.82 3.93 14.35
N VAL A 43 3.38 3.37 15.48
CA VAL A 43 3.40 1.93 15.76
C VAL A 43 2.45 1.19 14.82
N ALA A 44 1.25 1.74 14.54
CA ALA A 44 0.32 1.16 13.57
C ALA A 44 0.92 1.14 12.15
N ASN A 45 1.61 2.20 11.74
CA ASN A 45 2.32 2.26 10.45
C ASN A 45 3.43 1.21 10.34
N ALA A 46 4.24 1.06 11.39
CA ALA A 46 5.27 0.04 11.46
C ALA A 46 4.68 -1.37 11.47
N THR A 47 3.66 -1.61 12.28
CA THR A 47 2.96 -2.90 12.41
C THR A 47 2.32 -3.35 11.10
N ASN A 48 1.74 -2.42 10.33
CA ASN A 48 1.14 -2.71 9.03
C ASN A 48 2.14 -3.34 8.04
N ARG A 49 3.46 -3.10 8.20
CA ARG A 49 4.49 -3.64 7.30
C ARG A 49 4.55 -5.16 7.31
N VAL A 50 4.31 -5.77 8.47
CA VAL A 50 4.22 -7.23 8.60
C VAL A 50 3.15 -7.77 7.65
N ALA A 51 1.98 -7.13 7.66
CA ALA A 51 0.87 -7.54 6.82
C ALA A 51 1.12 -7.28 5.33
N ILE A 52 1.68 -6.13 4.98
CA ILE A 52 1.96 -5.75 3.59
C ILE A 52 3.03 -6.65 2.97
N VAL A 53 4.07 -7.04 3.70
CA VAL A 53 5.07 -8.00 3.19
C VAL A 53 4.40 -9.33 2.88
N LEU A 54 3.67 -9.92 3.84
CA LEU A 54 3.04 -11.21 3.63
C LEU A 54 1.98 -11.16 2.51
N GLN A 55 1.15 -10.11 2.49
CA GLN A 55 0.20 -9.84 1.41
C GLN A 55 0.87 -9.86 0.03
N ASN A 56 1.96 -9.13 -0.13
CA ASN A 56 2.58 -8.97 -1.44
C ASN A 56 3.36 -10.22 -1.88
N ILE A 57 3.87 -11.05 -0.95
CA ILE A 57 4.38 -12.39 -1.29
C ILE A 57 3.27 -13.18 -1.99
N PHE A 58 2.11 -13.29 -1.35
CA PHE A 58 0.99 -14.06 -1.90
C PHE A 58 0.40 -13.43 -3.17
N ALA A 59 0.34 -12.09 -3.25
CA ALA A 59 -0.15 -11.40 -4.44
C ALA A 59 0.80 -11.57 -5.65
N VAL A 60 2.13 -11.48 -5.44
CA VAL A 60 3.14 -11.73 -6.48
C VAL A 60 3.02 -13.17 -6.98
N LEU A 61 2.93 -14.16 -6.07
CA LEU A 61 2.75 -15.56 -6.44
C LEU A 61 1.43 -15.79 -7.17
N GLY A 62 0.36 -15.13 -6.76
CA GLY A 62 -0.96 -15.24 -7.40
C GLY A 62 -0.97 -14.69 -8.83
N PHE A 63 -0.43 -13.49 -9.06
CA PHE A 63 -0.27 -12.94 -10.42
C PHE A 63 0.63 -13.82 -11.30
N LYS A 64 1.76 -14.29 -10.74
CA LYS A 64 2.65 -15.22 -11.43
C LYS A 64 1.95 -16.52 -11.83
N SER A 65 1.10 -17.07 -10.96
CA SER A 65 0.30 -18.28 -11.25
C SER A 65 -0.72 -18.09 -12.39
N LYS A 66 -1.02 -16.85 -12.75
CA LYS A 66 -1.87 -16.47 -13.88
C LYS A 66 -1.09 -16.05 -15.13
N GLY A 67 0.23 -16.24 -15.14
CA GLY A 67 1.09 -15.90 -16.28
C GLY A 67 1.30 -14.39 -16.47
N VAL A 68 0.92 -13.56 -15.49
CA VAL A 68 1.18 -12.12 -15.56
C VAL A 68 2.64 -11.88 -15.20
N SER A 69 3.42 -11.42 -16.18
CA SER A 69 4.82 -11.06 -16.01
C SER A 69 5.13 -9.77 -16.76
N VAL A 70 6.00 -8.98 -16.15
CA VAL A 70 6.52 -7.70 -16.65
C VAL A 70 8.03 -7.61 -16.42
N TYR A 71 8.68 -8.76 -16.20
CA TYR A 71 10.13 -8.85 -16.02
C TYR A 71 10.87 -8.39 -17.29
N PRO A 72 12.00 -7.67 -17.19
CA PRO A 72 12.68 -7.22 -15.97
C PRO A 72 12.22 -5.85 -15.44
N PHE A 73 11.19 -5.24 -16.02
CA PHE A 73 10.79 -3.86 -15.71
C PHE A 73 10.42 -3.64 -14.24
N ASN A 74 9.65 -4.54 -13.63
CA ASN A 74 9.33 -4.48 -12.20
C ASN A 74 10.56 -4.55 -11.29
N VAL A 75 11.62 -5.25 -11.70
CA VAL A 75 12.86 -5.37 -10.92
C VAL A 75 13.57 -4.02 -10.84
N TRP A 76 13.65 -3.27 -11.95
CA TRP A 76 14.26 -1.94 -11.95
C TRP A 76 13.52 -0.95 -11.04
N LEU A 77 12.19 -0.98 -11.07
CA LEU A 77 11.39 -0.15 -10.19
C LEU A 77 11.49 -0.60 -8.73
N GLY A 78 11.57 -1.91 -8.50
CA GLY A 78 11.76 -2.51 -7.18
C GLY A 78 13.07 -2.07 -6.54
N ILE A 79 14.18 -2.15 -7.27
CA ILE A 79 15.51 -1.70 -6.81
C ILE A 79 15.49 -0.19 -6.52
N SER A 80 14.84 0.61 -7.36
CA SER A 80 14.77 2.05 -7.13
C SER A 80 13.96 2.39 -5.87
N ALA A 81 12.78 1.78 -5.71
CA ALA A 81 11.94 1.97 -4.54
C ALA A 81 12.59 1.42 -3.26
N PHE A 82 13.37 0.35 -3.36
CA PHE A 82 14.19 -0.19 -2.26
C PHE A 82 15.07 0.90 -1.66
N PHE A 83 15.89 1.57 -2.48
CA PHE A 83 16.78 2.63 -1.99
C PHE A 83 16.00 3.84 -1.46
N GLY A 84 14.90 4.21 -2.12
CA GLY A 84 14.02 5.26 -1.61
C GLY A 84 13.47 4.92 -0.22
N SER A 85 13.05 3.68 0.00
CA SER A 85 12.43 3.27 1.26
C SER A 85 13.37 3.25 2.45
N ILE A 86 14.69 3.12 2.24
CA ILE A 86 15.67 3.29 3.32
C ILE A 86 15.53 4.70 3.90
N VAL A 87 15.58 5.71 3.03
CA VAL A 87 15.40 7.12 3.43
C VAL A 87 14.03 7.31 4.09
N GLY A 88 12.98 6.81 3.46
CA GLY A 88 11.61 6.91 3.98
C GLY A 88 11.42 6.29 5.37
N ALA A 89 11.98 5.11 5.59
CA ALA A 89 11.86 4.39 6.85
C ALA A 89 12.64 5.10 7.98
N PHE A 90 13.84 5.62 7.71
CA PHE A 90 14.55 6.45 8.69
C PHE A 90 13.77 7.71 9.04
N LEU A 91 13.17 8.39 8.05
CA LEU A 91 12.29 9.52 8.31
C LEU A 91 11.09 9.14 9.19
N ALA A 92 10.56 7.91 9.08
CA ALA A 92 9.44 7.46 9.90
C ALA A 92 9.83 7.17 11.35
N VAL A 93 11.09 6.79 11.60
CA VAL A 93 11.58 6.51 12.94
C VAL A 93 11.96 7.78 13.69
N ASP A 94 12.59 8.74 13.01
CA ASP A 94 13.15 9.95 13.64
C ASP A 94 12.14 11.08 13.82
N ILE A 95 10.97 10.98 13.19
CA ILE A 95 9.95 12.03 13.23
C ILE A 95 9.20 12.05 14.57
N ASN A 96 8.93 13.25 15.08
CA ASN A 96 8.08 13.39 16.25
C ASN A 96 6.62 12.99 15.96
N GLU A 97 5.93 12.50 16.98
CA GLU A 97 4.59 11.93 16.87
C GLU A 97 3.55 12.94 16.36
N GLU A 98 3.59 14.18 16.86
CA GLU A 98 2.64 15.22 16.46
C GLU A 98 2.73 15.54 14.96
N LEU A 99 3.96 15.67 14.44
CA LEU A 99 4.20 15.93 13.02
C LEU A 99 3.83 14.72 12.17
N PHE A 100 4.14 13.50 12.62
CA PHE A 100 3.71 12.28 11.93
C PHE A 100 2.19 12.21 11.78
N ASN A 101 1.45 12.50 12.86
CA ASN A 101 -0.01 12.50 12.87
C ASN A 101 -0.58 13.52 11.88
N LYS A 102 -0.04 14.75 11.86
CA LYS A 102 -0.43 15.79 10.90
C LYS A 102 -0.18 15.36 9.44
N ILE A 103 0.99 14.80 9.15
CA ILE A 103 1.31 14.34 7.79
C ILE A 103 0.41 13.17 7.39
N LEU A 104 0.19 12.20 8.28
CA LEU A 104 -0.70 11.07 8.03
C LEU A 104 -2.13 11.55 7.74
N ALA A 105 -2.66 12.48 8.53
CA ALA A 105 -3.98 13.07 8.31
C ALA A 105 -4.08 13.73 6.93
N PHE A 106 -3.12 14.58 6.58
CA PHE A 106 -3.06 15.27 5.30
C PHE A 106 -3.00 14.27 4.13
N VAL A 107 -2.15 13.25 4.23
CA VAL A 107 -2.03 12.17 3.24
C VAL A 107 -3.37 11.48 3.01
N ILE A 108 -4.08 11.13 4.08
CA ILE A 108 -5.36 10.44 3.98
C ILE A 108 -6.39 11.32 3.26
N VAL A 109 -6.49 12.60 3.62
CA VAL A 109 -7.37 13.56 2.93
C VAL A 109 -7.00 13.70 1.46
N ALA A 110 -5.72 13.88 1.13
CA ALA A 110 -5.25 14.01 -0.24
C ALA A 110 -5.60 12.78 -1.09
N VAL A 111 -5.44 11.58 -0.53
CA VAL A 111 -5.79 10.35 -1.23
C VAL A 111 -7.30 10.20 -1.38
N VAL A 112 -8.11 10.58 -0.38
CA VAL A 112 -9.57 10.60 -0.51
C VAL A 112 -10.02 11.58 -1.60
N VAL A 113 -9.42 12.76 -1.70
CA VAL A 113 -9.71 13.73 -2.77
C VAL A 113 -9.30 13.16 -4.13
N TYR A 114 -8.10 12.59 -4.25
CA TYR A 114 -7.64 11.94 -5.48
C TYR A 114 -8.61 10.83 -5.90
N MET A 115 -9.04 10.02 -4.94
CA MET A 115 -10.08 9.04 -5.17
C MET A 115 -11.32 9.75 -5.66
N ALA A 116 -11.90 10.74 -4.99
CA ALA A 116 -13.13 11.43 -5.37
C ALA A 116 -13.12 12.06 -6.78
N ILE A 117 -11.97 12.51 -7.29
CA ILE A 117 -11.86 13.04 -8.65
C ILE A 117 -11.69 11.93 -9.71
N ASN A 118 -11.05 10.80 -9.36
CA ASN A 118 -10.72 9.67 -10.26
C ASN A 118 -10.17 10.13 -11.63
N PRO A 119 -8.97 10.73 -11.63
CA PRO A 119 -8.46 11.45 -12.80
C PRO A 119 -8.06 10.50 -13.94
N LEU A 120 -7.95 9.20 -13.67
CA LEU A 120 -7.54 8.18 -14.64
C LEU A 120 -8.71 7.45 -15.31
N LYS A 121 -9.96 7.71 -14.90
CA LYS A 121 -11.15 6.95 -15.34
C LYS A 121 -11.27 6.80 -16.86
N TYR A 122 -10.89 7.84 -17.60
CA TYR A 122 -10.96 7.88 -19.07
C TYR A 122 -9.59 7.99 -19.74
N PHE A 123 -8.51 7.90 -18.97
CA PHE A 123 -7.16 8.02 -19.50
C PHE A 123 -6.75 6.73 -20.21
N LYS A 124 -6.40 6.86 -21.49
CA LYS A 124 -5.87 5.76 -22.30
C LYS A 124 -4.57 6.22 -22.95
N LYS A 125 -3.54 5.42 -22.80
CA LYS A 125 -2.22 5.63 -23.41
C LYS A 125 -1.71 4.27 -23.85
N GLU A 126 -1.05 4.22 -24.99
CA GLU A 126 -0.38 2.99 -25.45
C GLU A 126 0.77 2.63 -24.51
N GLU A 127 1.04 1.33 -24.40
CA GLU A 127 2.12 0.85 -23.55
C GLU A 127 3.48 1.37 -24.06
N ASN A 128 4.24 2.03 -23.18
CA ASN A 128 5.54 2.60 -23.48
C ASN A 128 6.58 2.22 -22.42
N THR A 129 7.48 1.32 -22.81
CA THR A 129 8.65 0.90 -22.03
C THR A 129 9.97 1.33 -22.70
N SER A 130 9.94 2.39 -23.51
CA SER A 130 11.17 2.97 -24.07
C SER A 130 12.18 3.32 -22.97
N LYS A 131 13.45 3.45 -23.35
CA LYS A 131 14.53 3.77 -22.40
C LYS A 131 14.24 5.04 -21.60
N LYS A 132 13.70 6.08 -22.25
CA LYS A 132 13.28 7.33 -21.62
C LYS A 132 12.15 7.10 -20.61
N ALA A 133 11.07 6.43 -21.02
CA ALA A 133 9.93 6.16 -20.12
C ALA A 133 10.34 5.30 -18.91
N THR A 134 11.22 4.32 -19.13
CA THR A 134 11.76 3.46 -18.07
C THR A 134 12.62 4.25 -17.07
N LEU A 135 13.53 5.12 -17.55
CA LEU A 135 14.33 5.98 -16.68
C LEU A 135 13.46 6.97 -15.88
N THR A 136 12.44 7.56 -16.50
CA THR A 136 11.46 8.40 -15.81
C THR A 136 10.73 7.61 -14.73
N SER A 137 10.33 6.37 -15.02
CA SER A 137 9.64 5.50 -14.06
C SER A 137 10.57 5.15 -12.89
N ILE A 138 11.82 4.78 -13.15
CA ILE A 138 12.83 4.52 -12.11
C ILE A 138 12.96 5.74 -11.20
N PHE A 139 13.17 6.94 -11.76
CA PHE A 139 13.28 8.16 -10.97
C PHE A 139 12.04 8.42 -10.09
N ILE A 140 10.84 8.30 -10.65
CA ILE A 140 9.59 8.47 -9.89
C ILE A 140 9.47 7.41 -8.78
N PHE A 141 9.83 6.16 -9.07
CA PHE A 141 9.71 5.06 -8.14
C PHE A 141 10.71 5.13 -6.97
N PHE A 142 11.83 5.85 -7.12
CA PHE A 142 12.67 6.23 -5.98
C PHE A 142 11.88 7.08 -4.97
N PHE A 143 11.20 8.13 -5.41
CA PHE A 143 10.40 9.00 -4.52
C PHE A 143 9.15 8.29 -3.98
N ILE A 144 8.51 7.44 -4.79
CA ILE A 144 7.45 6.56 -4.30
C ILE A 144 8.00 5.61 -3.22
N GLY A 145 9.25 5.13 -3.37
CA GLY A 145 9.96 4.36 -2.36
C GLY A 145 10.15 5.14 -1.06
N ILE A 146 10.58 6.40 -1.13
CA ILE A 146 10.70 7.29 0.06
C ILE A 146 9.35 7.40 0.76
N TYR A 147 8.32 7.80 0.04
CA TYR A 147 6.98 7.93 0.59
C TYR A 147 6.43 6.59 1.13
N GLY A 148 6.70 5.51 0.41
CA GLY A 148 6.32 4.15 0.76
C GLY A 148 6.98 3.70 2.05
N GLY A 149 8.30 3.85 2.18
CA GLY A 149 9.05 3.58 3.41
C GLY A 149 8.55 4.41 4.59
N PHE A 150 8.14 5.66 4.34
CA PHE A 150 7.64 6.56 5.37
C PHE A 150 6.25 6.18 5.91
N ILE A 151 5.18 6.24 5.11
CA ILE A 151 3.78 6.15 5.61
C ILE A 151 2.97 4.96 5.07
N GLN A 152 3.35 4.33 3.95
CA GLN A 152 2.61 3.25 3.26
C GLN A 152 1.20 3.60 2.74
N ALA A 153 0.45 4.45 3.43
CA ALA A 153 -0.93 4.78 3.16
C ALA A 153 -1.08 5.36 1.74
N GLY A 154 -1.97 4.80 0.93
CA GLY A 154 -2.24 5.32 -0.42
C GLY A 154 -1.11 5.18 -1.45
N VAL A 155 0.03 4.56 -1.12
CA VAL A 155 1.16 4.37 -2.06
C VAL A 155 0.73 3.68 -3.35
N GLY A 156 -0.21 2.74 -3.26
CA GLY A 156 -0.70 2.03 -4.44
C GLY A 156 -1.35 2.95 -5.47
N TYR A 157 -2.01 4.04 -5.05
CA TYR A 157 -2.57 5.03 -5.97
C TYR A 157 -1.47 5.82 -6.68
N LEU A 158 -0.39 6.18 -5.98
CA LEU A 158 0.77 6.85 -6.60
C LEU A 158 1.42 5.94 -7.65
N MET A 159 1.56 4.65 -7.34
CA MET A 159 2.11 3.66 -8.29
C MET A 159 1.22 3.47 -9.51
N ILE A 160 -0.10 3.34 -9.32
CA ILE A 160 -1.06 3.26 -10.43
C ILE A 160 -0.95 4.50 -11.29
N MET A 161 -0.98 5.68 -10.68
CA MET A 161 -0.89 6.95 -11.39
C MET A 161 0.41 7.07 -12.20
N ALA A 162 1.55 6.77 -11.60
CA ALA A 162 2.83 6.80 -12.28
C ALA A 162 2.87 5.84 -13.48
N LEU A 163 2.49 4.57 -13.27
CA LEU A 163 2.54 3.55 -14.33
C LEU A 163 1.53 3.81 -15.45
N THR A 164 0.34 4.33 -15.12
CA THR A 164 -0.67 4.69 -16.13
C THR A 164 -0.23 5.92 -16.94
N LEU A 165 0.22 7.00 -16.29
CA LEU A 165 0.57 8.23 -16.99
C LEU A 165 1.88 8.11 -17.78
N VAL A 166 2.89 7.43 -17.22
CA VAL A 166 4.21 7.30 -17.84
C VAL A 166 4.22 6.16 -18.85
N ASN A 167 3.74 4.97 -18.46
CA ASN A 167 3.90 3.75 -19.26
C ASN A 167 2.64 3.27 -19.95
N GLY A 168 1.44 3.74 -19.60
CA GLY A 168 0.19 3.28 -20.24
C GLY A 168 -0.16 1.82 -19.94
N PHE A 169 0.38 1.22 -18.87
CA PHE A 169 0.10 -0.18 -18.56
C PHE A 169 -1.37 -0.43 -18.21
N SER A 170 -1.88 -1.58 -18.65
CA SER A 170 -3.17 -2.08 -18.20
C SER A 170 -3.21 -2.27 -16.69
N LEU A 171 -4.41 -2.19 -16.10
CA LEU A 171 -4.58 -2.30 -14.65
C LEU A 171 -4.01 -3.60 -14.07
N VAL A 172 -4.12 -4.72 -14.80
CA VAL A 172 -3.58 -6.03 -14.38
C VAL A 172 -2.04 -5.99 -14.31
N LYS A 173 -1.37 -5.47 -15.36
CA LYS A 173 0.09 -5.31 -15.35
C LYS A 173 0.54 -4.33 -14.28
N THR A 174 -0.15 -3.20 -14.16
CA THR A 174 0.11 -2.19 -13.12
C THR A 174 0.04 -2.80 -11.73
N ASN A 175 -1.01 -3.58 -11.41
CA ASN A 175 -1.15 -4.23 -10.12
C ASN A 175 -0.05 -5.28 -9.89
N SER A 176 0.32 -6.06 -10.91
CA SER A 176 1.43 -7.01 -10.82
C SER A 176 2.78 -6.33 -10.54
N ILE A 177 3.08 -5.20 -11.18
CA ILE A 177 4.27 -4.38 -10.89
C ILE A 177 4.20 -3.84 -9.47
N LYS A 178 3.06 -3.22 -9.12
CA LYS A 178 2.82 -2.55 -7.83
C LYS A 178 3.06 -3.49 -6.66
N VAL A 179 2.49 -4.70 -6.66
CA VAL A 179 2.66 -5.65 -5.54
C VAL A 179 4.10 -6.14 -5.44
N PHE A 180 4.80 -6.33 -6.56
CA PHE A 180 6.22 -6.69 -6.56
C PHE A 180 7.06 -5.58 -5.96
N VAL A 181 6.89 -4.34 -6.42
CA VAL A 181 7.65 -3.20 -5.90
C VAL A 181 7.32 -2.95 -4.42
N ALA A 182 6.04 -3.09 -4.04
CA ALA A 182 5.61 -3.02 -2.65
C ALA A 182 6.27 -4.07 -1.77
N LEU A 183 6.37 -5.32 -2.24
CA LEU A 183 7.13 -6.35 -1.53
C LEU A 183 8.58 -5.91 -1.30
N THR A 184 9.25 -5.40 -2.35
CA THR A 184 10.67 -5.03 -2.28
C THR A 184 10.92 -3.94 -1.24
N TYR A 185 10.26 -2.79 -1.36
CA TYR A 185 10.55 -1.65 -0.49
C TYR A 185 9.99 -1.85 0.93
N THR A 186 8.84 -2.53 1.08
CA THR A 186 8.24 -2.77 2.40
C THR A 186 9.09 -3.75 3.20
N SER A 187 9.75 -4.72 2.56
CA SER A 187 10.65 -5.65 3.26
C SER A 187 11.81 -4.92 3.94
N VAL A 188 12.34 -3.87 3.31
CA VAL A 188 13.39 -3.03 3.89
C VAL A 188 12.87 -2.19 5.04
N ALA A 189 11.74 -1.49 4.81
CA ALA A 189 11.11 -0.69 5.86
C ALA A 189 10.76 -1.55 7.08
N LEU A 190 10.25 -2.76 6.85
CA LEU A 190 9.97 -3.73 7.91
C LEU A 190 11.23 -4.10 8.69
N ALA A 191 12.34 -4.40 8.01
CA ALA A 191 13.60 -4.73 8.67
C ALA A 191 14.10 -3.58 9.56
N ILE A 192 13.98 -2.34 9.10
CA ILE A 192 14.32 -1.15 9.89
C ILE A 192 13.38 -1.03 11.09
N PHE A 193 12.07 -1.16 10.92
CA PHE A 193 11.13 -1.07 12.03
C PHE A 193 11.23 -2.22 13.05
N ILE A 194 11.68 -3.41 12.62
CA ILE A 194 12.06 -4.50 13.53
C ILE A 194 13.28 -4.09 14.35
N TYR A 195 14.30 -3.51 13.71
CA TYR A 195 15.53 -3.07 14.38
C TYR A 195 15.27 -2.01 15.47
N TYR A 196 14.32 -1.09 15.22
CA TYR A 196 13.92 -0.06 16.19
C TYR A 196 12.84 -0.52 17.19
N ASP A 197 12.39 -1.77 17.11
CA ASP A 197 11.38 -2.36 18.02
C ASP A 197 10.07 -1.58 18.14
N ILE A 198 9.59 -1.01 17.02
CA ILE A 198 8.34 -0.21 16.97
C ILE A 198 7.16 -0.99 16.35
N ILE A 199 7.25 -2.32 16.34
CA ILE A 199 6.23 -3.21 15.76
C ILE A 199 5.44 -3.90 16.86
N ASN A 200 4.12 -3.83 16.76
CA ASN A 200 3.23 -4.64 17.59
C ASN A 200 2.90 -5.96 16.88
N TRP A 201 3.54 -7.05 17.29
CA TRP A 201 3.33 -8.37 16.70
C TRP A 201 1.94 -8.97 16.96
N GLU A 202 1.32 -8.64 18.10
CA GLU A 202 -0.04 -9.11 18.44
C GLU A 202 -1.04 -8.63 17.38
N PHE A 203 -0.90 -7.40 16.91
CA PHE A 203 -1.73 -6.83 15.85
C PHE A 203 -1.26 -7.24 14.45
N GLY A 204 0.07 -7.26 14.24
CA GLY A 204 0.68 -7.49 12.93
C GLY A 204 0.39 -8.88 12.36
N ILE A 205 0.46 -9.92 13.18
CA ILE A 205 0.32 -11.32 12.71
C ILE A 205 -1.11 -11.62 12.23
N PRO A 206 -2.18 -11.38 13.00
CA PRO A 206 -3.55 -11.63 12.53
C PRO A 206 -3.91 -10.81 11.29
N LEU A 207 -3.51 -9.53 11.27
CA LEU A 207 -3.70 -8.67 10.11
C LEU A 207 -2.97 -9.23 8.87
N ALA A 208 -1.75 -9.72 9.05
CA ALA A 208 -0.95 -10.32 7.97
C ALA A 208 -1.59 -11.57 7.40
N LEU A 209 -2.11 -12.47 8.25
CA LEU A 209 -2.80 -13.67 7.80
C LEU A 209 -4.04 -13.32 6.96
N GLY A 210 -4.84 -12.35 7.42
CA GLY A 210 -5.96 -11.82 6.64
C GLY A 210 -5.50 -11.25 5.30
N GLN A 211 -4.50 -10.36 5.30
CA GLN A 211 -4.02 -9.72 4.07
C GLN A 211 -3.39 -10.73 3.09
N ALA A 212 -2.72 -11.76 3.58
CA ALA A 212 -2.16 -12.84 2.76
C ALA A 212 -3.24 -13.56 1.95
N VAL A 213 -4.33 -13.94 2.61
CA VAL A 213 -5.49 -14.56 1.97
C VAL A 213 -6.09 -13.57 0.97
N GLY A 214 -6.35 -12.33 1.39
CA GLY A 214 -6.92 -11.30 0.50
C GLY A 214 -6.06 -11.05 -0.74
N GLY A 215 -4.75 -10.99 -0.59
CA GLY A 215 -3.78 -10.80 -1.67
C GLY A 215 -3.75 -11.98 -2.64
N TRP A 216 -3.79 -13.21 -2.14
CA TRP A 216 -3.85 -14.41 -2.97
C TRP A 216 -5.13 -14.47 -3.80
N LEU A 217 -6.30 -14.30 -3.17
CA LEU A 217 -7.59 -14.42 -3.83
C LEU A 217 -7.74 -13.34 -4.92
N SER A 218 -7.42 -12.09 -4.59
CA SER A 218 -7.60 -10.95 -5.50
C SER A 218 -6.59 -10.89 -6.66
N SER A 219 -5.37 -11.40 -6.48
CA SER A 219 -4.37 -11.49 -7.57
C SER A 219 -4.69 -12.59 -8.57
N ARG A 220 -5.36 -13.68 -8.14
CA ARG A 220 -5.79 -14.78 -9.02
C ARG A 220 -7.14 -14.53 -9.66
N TRP A 221 -8.06 -14.01 -8.87
CA TRP A 221 -9.39 -13.65 -9.31
C TRP A 221 -9.47 -12.15 -9.16
N SER A 222 -8.90 -11.43 -10.13
CA SER A 222 -9.14 -9.99 -10.23
C SER A 222 -10.64 -9.80 -10.26
N VAL A 223 -11.21 -9.46 -9.10
CA VAL A 223 -12.64 -9.54 -8.91
C VAL A 223 -13.22 -8.47 -9.82
N LYS A 224 -14.26 -8.80 -10.59
CA LYS A 224 -15.07 -7.82 -11.33
C LYS A 224 -15.89 -6.95 -10.36
N LEU A 225 -15.33 -6.61 -9.20
CA LEU A 225 -15.87 -5.57 -8.34
C LEU A 225 -15.80 -4.28 -9.14
N GLY A 226 -16.94 -3.60 -9.25
CA GLY A 226 -16.95 -2.28 -9.87
C GLY A 226 -15.94 -1.40 -9.15
N ASP A 227 -15.04 -0.76 -9.90
CA ASP A 227 -14.02 0.19 -9.41
C ASP A 227 -14.62 1.20 -8.42
N ASN A 228 -15.85 1.62 -8.68
CA ASN A 228 -16.63 2.51 -7.83
C ASN A 228 -16.86 1.97 -6.41
N TRP A 229 -17.17 0.68 -6.23
CA TRP A 229 -17.53 0.12 -4.92
C TRP A 229 -16.32 0.08 -3.97
N ILE A 230 -15.18 -0.37 -4.48
CA ILE A 230 -13.90 -0.37 -3.77
C ILE A 230 -13.51 1.05 -3.35
N ARG A 231 -13.67 1.99 -4.29
CA ARG A 231 -13.36 3.40 -4.07
C ARG A 231 -14.27 4.04 -3.03
N TYR A 232 -15.59 3.86 -3.12
CA TYR A 232 -16.54 4.40 -2.13
C TYR A 232 -16.31 3.84 -0.74
N PHE A 233 -16.11 2.52 -0.63
CA PHE A 233 -15.85 1.87 0.65
C PHE A 233 -14.61 2.47 1.33
N VAL A 234 -13.49 2.57 0.61
CA VAL A 234 -12.24 3.13 1.14
C VAL A 234 -12.39 4.62 1.48
N MET A 235 -13.10 5.40 0.67
CA MET A 235 -13.33 6.82 0.98
C MET A 235 -14.11 6.99 2.28
N VAL A 236 -15.19 6.22 2.48
CA VAL A 236 -16.01 6.31 3.70
C VAL A 236 -15.17 5.97 4.94
N THR A 237 -14.40 4.88 4.89
CA THR A 237 -13.57 4.47 6.04
C THR A 237 -12.42 5.44 6.31
N ALA A 238 -11.78 5.95 5.26
CA ALA A 238 -10.70 6.92 5.37
C ALA A 238 -11.20 8.29 5.88
N SER A 239 -12.37 8.75 5.43
CA SER A 239 -13.01 9.98 5.93
C SER A 239 -13.40 9.85 7.41
N ALA A 240 -14.00 8.73 7.81
CA ALA A 240 -14.33 8.48 9.21
C ALA A 240 -13.09 8.53 10.11
N PHE A 241 -11.96 8.02 9.61
CA PHE A 241 -10.70 8.09 10.33
C PHE A 241 -10.09 9.48 10.37
N ALA A 242 -10.09 10.22 9.26
CA ALA A 242 -9.58 11.58 9.22
C ALA A 242 -10.31 12.45 10.25
N ILE A 243 -11.63 12.29 10.37
CA ILE A 243 -12.43 12.96 11.42
C ILE A 243 -11.92 12.56 12.81
N LYS A 244 -11.70 11.27 13.09
CA LYS A 244 -11.16 10.88 14.39
C LYS A 244 -9.82 11.56 14.69
N LEU A 245 -8.87 11.49 13.76
CA LEU A 245 -7.51 11.99 14.00
C LEU A 245 -7.41 13.52 14.14
N PHE A 246 -8.37 14.27 13.58
CA PHE A 246 -8.44 15.73 13.70
C PHE A 246 -9.19 16.21 14.95
N PHE A 247 -10.14 15.43 15.47
CA PHE A 247 -11.04 15.87 16.53
C PHE A 247 -10.87 15.12 17.86
N PHE A 248 -10.12 14.01 17.89
CA PHE A 248 -9.91 13.15 19.06
C PHE A 248 -8.47 12.64 19.11
#